data_AF-A2FMZ7-F1
#
_entry.id   AF-A2FMZ7-F1
#
_cell.length_a   1.000
_cell.length_b   1.000
_cell.length_c   1.000
_cell.angle_alpha   90.00
_cell.angle_beta   90.00
_cell.angle_gamma   90.00
#
_symmetry.space_group_name_H-M   'P 1'
#
loop_
_entity.id
_entity.type
_entity.pdbx_description
1 polymer ?
#
loop_
_entity_poly.entity_id
_entity_poly.type
_entity_poly.pdbx_seq_one_letter_code
_entity_poly.pdbx_strand_id
1 'polypeptide(L)'
;MESAQYEHILREKFMGAIVMLNFIYHLGEKNLDEVFNSIVTAITDLGVSPDFVLKQINRASKNRLPYLRQYFELFKLIVEKYHVQLDSHNYGGPLLAAVGLEYNLYPPKYWNSLEEVFEVDEMGSPINLVLHDDVEGLKAKISSLDVNEKIWSNYYRDPIRMFKLMDPYHTLIDWAACFGSVKCFHFLAEHNSQITLQTLTFALQNGNKEIIDICIEKTKGSAIDEIRRKGIPTNAVCGHNYEYGVKYFDEGLVEEDYGLLINSGNLELFFYVLSKGNILTNNDFFEDVKMLAPSFTIPNLVDTIQEVFNKH
;
A
#
# COMPACT_ATOMS: atom_id res chain seq x y z
N MET A 1 31.73 -0.08 5.57
CA MET A 1 31.87 0.89 4.47
C MET A 1 31.44 0.30 3.13
N GLU A 2 31.46 -1.04 2.98
CA GLU A 2 31.05 -1.75 1.76
C GLU A 2 29.53 -1.83 1.53
N SER A 3 28.71 -1.94 2.59
CA SER A 3 27.25 -2.10 2.47
C SER A 3 26.52 -0.97 1.73
N ALA A 4 26.82 0.28 2.08
CA ALA A 4 26.19 1.45 1.47
C ALA A 4 26.49 1.58 -0.04
N GLN A 5 27.61 1.01 -0.50
CA GLN A 5 27.98 1.01 -1.91
C GLN A 5 27.11 0.04 -2.73
N TYR A 6 26.73 -1.12 -2.16
CA TYR A 6 25.85 -2.08 -2.84
C TYR A 6 24.45 -1.54 -3.05
N GLU A 7 23.89 -0.92 -2.00
CA GLU A 7 22.56 -0.33 -2.06
C GLU A 7 22.51 0.68 -3.21
N HIS A 8 23.51 1.57 -3.29
CA HIS A 8 23.58 2.57 -4.34
C HIS A 8 23.64 1.93 -5.73
N ILE A 9 24.51 0.93 -5.96
CA ILE A 9 24.65 0.30 -7.28
C ILE A 9 23.33 -0.35 -7.71
N LEU A 10 22.66 -1.07 -6.80
CA LEU A 10 21.39 -1.72 -7.07
C LEU A 10 20.27 -0.71 -7.34
N ARG A 11 20.16 0.34 -6.51
CA ARG A 11 19.16 1.41 -6.69
C ARG A 11 19.36 2.16 -8.00
N GLU A 12 20.60 2.46 -8.37
CA GLU A 12 20.90 3.13 -9.64
C GLU A 12 20.50 2.24 -10.82
N LYS A 13 20.86 0.95 -10.80
CA LYS A 13 20.55 0.03 -11.90
C LYS A 13 19.04 -0.21 -12.07
N PHE A 14 18.30 -0.25 -10.97
CA PHE A 14 16.86 -0.54 -10.97
C PHE A 14 16.00 0.68 -10.65
N MET A 15 16.53 1.90 -10.84
CA MET A 15 15.84 3.14 -10.52
C MET A 15 14.49 3.25 -11.24
N GLY A 16 14.41 2.85 -12.51
CA GLY A 16 13.15 2.87 -13.26
C GLY A 16 12.06 1.99 -12.65
N ALA A 17 12.41 0.81 -12.13
CA ALA A 17 11.46 -0.07 -11.46
C ALA A 17 11.04 0.48 -10.09
N ILE A 18 11.98 1.04 -9.32
CA ILE A 18 11.70 1.71 -8.04
C ILE A 18 10.72 2.87 -8.24
N VAL A 19 11.00 3.75 -9.21
CA VAL A 19 10.14 4.90 -9.53
C VAL A 19 8.75 4.45 -9.93
N MET A 20 8.64 3.45 -10.82
CA MET A 20 7.36 2.88 -11.22
C MET A 20 6.55 2.37 -10.02
N LEU A 21 7.17 1.56 -9.15
CA LEU A 21 6.51 0.98 -7.98
C LEU A 21 6.04 2.07 -7.02
N ASN A 22 6.91 3.03 -6.71
CA ASN A 22 6.56 4.15 -5.84
C ASN A 22 5.42 4.99 -6.44
N PHE A 23 5.42 5.22 -7.76
CA PHE A 23 4.34 5.95 -8.44
C PHE A 23 3.00 5.22 -8.38
N ILE A 24 2.98 3.88 -8.51
CA ILE A 24 1.76 3.10 -8.34
C ILE A 24 1.20 3.27 -6.92
N TYR A 25 2.04 3.22 -5.89
CA TYR A 25 1.60 3.33 -4.49
C TYR A 25 1.20 4.74 -4.05
N HIS A 26 1.62 5.76 -4.80
CA HIS A 26 1.32 7.18 -4.58
C HIS A 26 0.54 7.80 -5.74
N LEU A 27 -0.26 6.99 -6.45
CA LEU A 27 -1.00 7.43 -7.65
C LEU A 27 -1.84 8.69 -7.39
N GLY A 28 -2.46 8.81 -6.23
CA GLY A 28 -3.28 9.96 -5.85
C GLY A 28 -2.55 11.30 -5.75
N GLU A 29 -1.22 11.26 -5.63
CA GLU A 29 -0.34 12.44 -5.58
C GLU A 29 0.31 12.74 -6.94
N LYS A 30 0.00 11.92 -7.96
CA LYS A 30 0.65 11.94 -9.26
C LYS A 30 -0.37 12.13 -10.38
N ASN A 31 0.12 12.59 -11.52
CA ASN A 31 -0.69 12.60 -12.72
C ASN A 31 -0.77 11.18 -13.31
N LEU A 32 -1.96 10.74 -13.73
CA LEU A 32 -2.18 9.41 -14.28
C LEU A 32 -1.27 9.10 -15.47
N ASP A 33 -1.05 10.06 -16.38
CA ASP A 33 -0.20 9.90 -17.55
C ASP A 33 1.28 9.74 -17.16
N GLU A 34 1.72 10.43 -16.11
CA GLU A 34 3.08 10.31 -15.57
C GLU A 34 3.31 8.89 -15.04
N VAL A 35 2.37 8.36 -14.24
CA VAL A 35 2.44 7.00 -13.71
C VAL A 35 2.41 5.97 -14.83
N PHE A 36 1.50 6.13 -15.79
CA PHE A 36 1.41 5.24 -16.94
C PHE A 36 2.70 5.22 -17.77
N ASN A 37 3.28 6.38 -18.06
CA ASN A 37 4.54 6.47 -18.80
C ASN A 37 5.69 5.81 -18.04
N SER A 38 5.78 5.99 -16.71
CA SER A 38 6.78 5.29 -15.89
C SER A 38 6.64 3.77 -15.97
N ILE A 39 5.41 3.25 -16.01
CA ILE A 39 5.14 1.82 -16.19
C ILE A 39 5.57 1.36 -17.57
N VAL A 40 5.24 2.12 -18.63
CA VAL A 40 5.63 1.78 -20.00
C VAL A 40 7.15 1.68 -20.12
N THR A 41 7.88 2.64 -19.55
CA THR A 41 9.35 2.63 -19.49
C THR A 41 9.86 1.39 -18.76
N ALA A 42 9.33 1.05 -17.58
CA ALA A 42 9.76 -0.13 -16.85
C ALA A 42 9.49 -1.45 -17.60
N ILE A 43 8.35 -1.58 -18.27
CA ILE A 43 8.03 -2.77 -19.08
C ILE A 43 8.96 -2.87 -20.29
N THR A 44 9.21 -1.76 -20.99
CA THR A 44 9.99 -1.76 -22.24
C THR A 44 11.50 -1.83 -22.02
N ASP A 45 12.02 -1.05 -21.09
CA ASP A 45 13.46 -0.92 -20.88
C ASP A 45 14.01 -1.96 -19.89
N LEU A 46 13.22 -2.33 -18.87
CA LEU A 46 13.65 -3.29 -17.84
C LEU A 46 13.02 -4.68 -18.04
N GLY A 47 12.05 -4.82 -18.95
CA GLY A 47 11.37 -6.10 -19.19
C GLY A 47 10.46 -6.54 -18.04
N VAL A 48 9.96 -5.60 -17.24
CA VAL A 48 8.97 -5.89 -16.18
C VAL A 48 7.71 -6.49 -16.81
N SER A 49 7.16 -7.54 -16.21
CA SER A 49 5.93 -8.15 -16.71
C SER A 49 4.70 -7.25 -16.49
N PRO A 50 3.83 -7.04 -17.49
CA PRO A 50 2.55 -6.35 -17.31
C PRO A 50 1.67 -7.00 -16.22
N ASP A 51 1.67 -8.34 -16.10
CA ASP A 51 0.92 -9.05 -15.05
C ASP A 51 1.38 -8.66 -13.65
N PHE A 52 2.69 -8.49 -13.46
CA PHE A 52 3.23 -8.04 -12.19
C PHE A 52 2.78 -6.61 -11.87
N VAL A 53 2.78 -5.73 -12.86
CA VAL A 53 2.27 -4.36 -12.70
C VAL A 53 0.80 -4.38 -12.27
N LEU A 54 -0.07 -5.16 -12.94
CA LEU A 54 -1.49 -5.27 -12.57
C LEU A 54 -1.66 -5.80 -11.14
N LYS A 55 -0.82 -6.74 -10.71
CA LYS A 55 -0.79 -7.21 -9.32
C LYS A 55 -0.41 -6.10 -8.34
N GLN A 56 0.57 -5.25 -8.65
CA GLN A 56 0.93 -4.12 -7.80
C GLN A 56 -0.16 -3.06 -7.75
N ILE A 57 -0.79 -2.73 -8.88
CA ILE A 57 -1.96 -1.82 -8.94
C ILE A 57 -3.07 -2.34 -8.02
N ASN A 58 -3.42 -3.63 -8.11
CA ASN A 58 -4.42 -4.25 -7.24
C ASN A 58 -4.01 -4.33 -5.77
N ARG A 59 -2.73 -4.41 -5.44
CA ARG A 59 -2.26 -4.36 -4.05
C ARG A 59 -2.37 -2.94 -3.51
N ALA A 60 -1.83 -1.96 -4.23
CA ALA A 60 -1.85 -0.55 -3.85
C ALA A 60 -3.29 -0.03 -3.67
N SER A 61 -4.21 -0.36 -4.58
CA SER A 61 -5.59 0.11 -4.54
C SER A 61 -6.35 -0.29 -3.27
N LYS A 62 -5.94 -1.37 -2.59
CA LYS A 62 -6.58 -1.83 -1.33
C LYS A 62 -6.30 -0.91 -0.16
N ASN A 63 -5.19 -0.17 -0.22
CA ASN A 63 -4.72 0.75 0.83
C ASN A 63 -5.05 2.21 0.47
N ARG A 64 -5.63 2.44 -0.72
CA ARG A 64 -5.74 3.75 -1.38
C ARG A 64 -7.13 3.96 -1.99
N LEU A 65 -8.17 3.61 -1.23
CA LEU A 65 -9.55 3.63 -1.73
C LEU A 65 -10.04 4.96 -2.29
N PRO A 66 -9.67 6.15 -1.75
CA PRO A 66 -10.05 7.42 -2.36
C PRO A 66 -9.67 7.54 -3.84
N TYR A 67 -8.63 6.80 -4.26
CA TYR A 67 -8.11 6.81 -5.62
C TYR A 67 -8.52 5.57 -6.43
N LEU A 68 -9.46 4.77 -5.95
CA LEU A 68 -9.86 3.51 -6.58
C LEU A 68 -10.25 3.67 -8.05
N ARG A 69 -10.95 4.75 -8.39
CA ARG A 69 -11.30 5.07 -9.79
C ARG A 69 -10.06 5.30 -10.65
N GLN A 70 -9.07 6.05 -10.15
CA GLN A 70 -7.81 6.26 -10.88
C GLN A 70 -7.02 4.96 -11.04
N TYR A 71 -6.99 4.10 -10.02
CA TYR A 71 -6.39 2.77 -10.13
C TYR A 71 -7.08 1.90 -11.19
N PHE A 72 -8.41 1.99 -11.28
CA PHE A 72 -9.18 1.29 -12.31
C PHE A 72 -8.86 1.80 -13.71
N GLU A 73 -8.78 3.12 -13.93
CA GLU A 73 -8.36 3.67 -15.22
C GLU A 73 -6.93 3.25 -15.59
N LEU A 74 -5.99 3.32 -14.62
CA LEU A 74 -4.62 2.85 -14.83
C LEU A 74 -4.57 1.37 -15.21
N PHE A 75 -5.36 0.54 -14.52
CA PHE A 75 -5.49 -0.89 -14.81
C PHE A 75 -5.95 -1.11 -16.25
N LYS A 76 -7.01 -0.41 -16.69
CA LYS A 76 -7.54 -0.50 -18.06
C LYS A 76 -6.48 -0.13 -19.10
N LEU A 77 -5.77 0.99 -18.91
CA LEU A 77 -4.72 1.42 -19.83
C LEU A 77 -3.65 0.35 -20.04
N ILE A 78 -3.27 -0.38 -18.98
CA ILE A 78 -2.29 -1.47 -19.07
C ILE A 78 -2.86 -2.70 -19.78
N VAL A 79 -4.08 -3.12 -19.43
CA VAL A 79 -4.74 -4.25 -20.08
C VAL A 79 -4.92 -4.01 -21.58
N GLU A 80 -5.37 -2.81 -21.96
CA GLU A 80 -5.60 -2.45 -23.35
C GLU A 80 -4.31 -2.35 -24.14
N LYS A 81 -3.26 -1.71 -23.58
CA LYS A 81 -1.97 -1.53 -24.26
C LYS A 81 -1.21 -2.85 -24.47
N TYR A 82 -1.24 -3.74 -23.49
CA TYR A 82 -0.43 -4.97 -23.49
C TYR A 82 -1.24 -6.24 -23.73
N HIS A 83 -2.55 -6.13 -23.94
CA HIS A 83 -3.48 -7.25 -24.18
C HIS A 83 -3.37 -8.35 -23.12
N VAL A 84 -3.27 -7.94 -21.85
CA VAL A 84 -3.07 -8.86 -20.73
C VAL A 84 -4.31 -9.75 -20.56
N GLN A 85 -4.10 -11.06 -20.45
CA GLN A 85 -5.18 -12.00 -20.17
C GLN A 85 -5.57 -11.92 -18.69
N LEU A 86 -6.84 -11.60 -18.44
CA LEU A 86 -7.35 -11.47 -17.08
C LEU A 86 -7.78 -12.83 -16.53
N ASP A 87 -7.22 -13.21 -15.38
CA ASP A 87 -7.66 -14.35 -14.57
C ASP A 87 -8.18 -13.85 -13.23
N SER A 88 -9.46 -14.14 -12.97
CA SER A 88 -10.18 -13.72 -11.77
C SER A 88 -9.56 -14.20 -10.46
N HIS A 89 -8.77 -15.29 -10.46
CA HIS A 89 -8.19 -15.87 -9.24
C HIS A 89 -7.03 -15.05 -8.66
N ASN A 90 -6.44 -14.15 -9.45
CA ASN A 90 -5.22 -13.42 -9.08
C ASN A 90 -5.48 -12.07 -8.38
N TYR A 91 -6.73 -11.64 -8.32
CA TYR A 91 -7.11 -10.31 -7.86
C TYR A 91 -8.11 -10.39 -6.71
N GLY A 92 -8.36 -9.27 -6.01
CA GLY A 92 -9.34 -9.27 -4.94
C GLY A 92 -9.63 -7.88 -4.41
N GLY A 93 -10.88 -7.60 -4.08
CA GLY A 93 -11.30 -6.29 -3.58
C GLY A 93 -12.07 -5.41 -4.54
N PRO A 94 -12.26 -4.13 -4.17
CA PRO A 94 -13.04 -3.21 -4.99
C PRO A 94 -12.49 -3.04 -6.40
N LEU A 95 -11.16 -3.03 -6.58
CA LEU A 95 -10.59 -2.94 -7.92
C LEU A 95 -10.98 -4.17 -8.75
N LEU A 96 -10.91 -5.37 -8.16
CA LEU A 96 -11.39 -6.56 -8.84
C LEU A 96 -12.89 -6.41 -9.13
N ALA A 97 -13.72 -6.02 -8.16
CA ALA A 97 -15.15 -5.77 -8.34
C ALA A 97 -15.43 -4.94 -9.60
N ALA A 98 -14.71 -3.82 -9.76
CA ALA A 98 -14.79 -2.97 -10.95
C ALA A 98 -14.33 -3.68 -12.23
N VAL A 99 -13.19 -4.37 -12.20
CA VAL A 99 -12.67 -5.14 -13.35
C VAL A 99 -13.64 -6.25 -13.77
N GLY A 100 -14.24 -6.99 -12.84
CA GLY A 100 -15.18 -8.03 -13.20
C GLY A 100 -16.50 -7.52 -13.77
N LEU A 101 -16.95 -6.34 -13.33
CA LEU A 101 -18.09 -5.65 -13.94
C LEU A 101 -17.76 -5.16 -15.36
N GLU A 102 -16.63 -4.50 -15.54
CA GLU A 102 -16.19 -3.94 -16.82
C GLU A 102 -15.94 -5.01 -17.89
N TYR A 103 -15.25 -6.09 -17.51
CA TYR A 103 -14.84 -7.15 -18.42
C TYR A 103 -15.73 -8.40 -18.36
N ASN A 104 -16.86 -8.32 -17.62
CA ASN A 104 -17.82 -9.41 -17.45
C ASN A 104 -17.18 -10.74 -17.04
N LEU A 105 -16.23 -10.69 -16.09
CA LEU A 105 -15.44 -11.87 -15.67
C LEU A 105 -16.22 -12.77 -14.69
N TYR A 106 -17.19 -12.22 -13.98
CA TYR A 106 -18.05 -12.98 -13.07
C TYR A 106 -19.41 -12.29 -12.90
N PRO A 107 -20.47 -13.06 -12.60
CA PRO A 107 -21.76 -12.46 -12.29
C PRO A 107 -21.65 -11.58 -11.04
N PRO A 108 -22.17 -10.34 -11.08
CA PRO A 108 -22.15 -9.46 -9.93
C PRO A 108 -22.90 -10.07 -8.76
N LYS A 109 -22.18 -10.42 -7.68
CA LYS A 109 -22.80 -10.96 -6.46
C LYS A 109 -23.17 -9.87 -5.44
N TYR A 110 -22.39 -8.80 -5.38
CA TYR A 110 -22.51 -7.77 -4.33
C TYR A 110 -22.62 -6.33 -4.85
N TRP A 111 -22.19 -6.07 -6.09
CA TRP A 111 -22.21 -4.76 -6.73
C TRP A 111 -22.86 -4.88 -8.10
N ASN A 112 -23.80 -4.00 -8.42
CA ASN A 112 -24.54 -4.03 -9.68
C ASN A 112 -24.02 -3.03 -10.71
N SER A 113 -23.18 -2.08 -10.30
CA SER A 113 -22.61 -1.04 -11.16
C SER A 113 -21.21 -0.64 -10.70
N LEU A 114 -20.45 0.00 -11.59
CA LEU A 114 -19.13 0.57 -11.26
C LEU A 114 -19.28 1.70 -10.23
N GLU A 115 -20.34 2.49 -10.33
CA GLU A 115 -20.68 3.55 -9.39
C GLU A 115 -20.83 2.99 -7.97
N GLU A 116 -21.52 1.87 -7.79
CA GLU A 116 -21.63 1.20 -6.48
C GLU A 116 -20.28 0.69 -5.95
N VAL A 117 -19.32 0.36 -6.82
CA VAL A 117 -17.98 -0.05 -6.41
C VAL A 117 -17.13 1.14 -5.96
N PHE A 118 -17.25 2.26 -6.67
CA PHE A 118 -16.48 3.47 -6.39
C PHE A 118 -17.04 4.29 -5.23
N GLU A 119 -18.36 4.30 -5.07
CA GLU A 119 -19.05 4.90 -3.93
C GLU A 119 -19.11 3.88 -2.79
N VAL A 120 -17.97 3.71 -2.12
CA VAL A 120 -17.75 2.67 -1.09
C VAL A 120 -18.80 2.73 0.02
N ASP A 121 -19.38 3.90 0.31
CA ASP A 121 -20.48 4.10 1.24
C ASP A 121 -21.50 5.11 0.70
N GLU A 122 -22.70 5.13 1.27
CA GLU A 122 -23.80 6.01 0.86
C GLU A 122 -23.34 7.49 0.83
N MET A 123 -23.66 8.19 -0.26
CA MET A 123 -23.30 9.59 -0.47
C MET A 123 -23.76 10.46 0.70
N GLY A 124 -22.84 11.23 1.28
CA GLY A 124 -23.10 12.08 2.44
C GLY A 124 -23.18 11.35 3.78
N SER A 125 -23.00 10.03 3.83
CA SER A 125 -22.75 9.33 5.10
C SER A 125 -21.44 9.83 5.74
N PRO A 126 -21.26 9.73 7.07
CA PRO A 126 -20.03 10.16 7.72
C PRO A 126 -18.76 9.52 7.14
N ILE A 127 -18.81 8.24 6.75
CA ILE A 127 -17.67 7.56 6.13
C ILE A 127 -17.40 8.09 4.72
N ASN A 128 -18.44 8.33 3.90
CA ASN A 128 -18.29 8.93 2.57
C ASN A 128 -17.69 10.34 2.65
N LEU A 129 -18.12 11.16 3.61
CA LEU A 129 -17.53 12.49 3.85
C LEU A 129 -16.05 12.39 4.23
N VAL A 130 -15.68 11.43 5.08
CA VAL A 130 -14.27 11.18 5.41
C VAL A 130 -13.50 10.67 4.19
N LEU A 131 -14.04 9.73 3.40
CA LEU A 131 -13.41 9.19 2.19
C LEU A 131 -13.00 10.28 1.19
N HIS A 132 -13.81 11.33 1.06
CA HIS A 132 -13.56 12.46 0.16
C HIS A 132 -12.90 13.66 0.84
N ASP A 133 -12.46 13.52 2.10
CA ASP A 133 -11.89 14.59 2.93
C ASP A 133 -12.78 15.86 2.98
N ASP A 134 -14.10 15.67 2.94
CA ASP A 134 -15.12 16.73 3.01
C ASP A 134 -15.40 17.12 4.47
N VAL A 135 -14.46 17.89 5.02
CA VAL A 135 -14.52 18.39 6.39
C VAL A 135 -15.72 19.31 6.64
N GLU A 136 -16.21 20.03 5.63
CA GLU A 136 -17.35 20.94 5.79
C GLU A 136 -18.66 20.16 5.87
N GLY A 137 -18.83 19.15 5.04
CA GLY A 137 -19.94 18.20 5.16
C GLY A 137 -19.92 17.46 6.50
N LEU A 138 -18.73 17.08 6.99
CA LEU A 138 -18.57 16.41 8.29
C LEU A 138 -18.92 17.35 9.46
N LYS A 139 -18.45 18.61 9.42
CA LYS A 139 -18.80 19.66 10.39
C LYS A 139 -20.31 19.87 10.50
N ALA A 140 -21.03 19.85 9.38
CA ALA A 140 -22.48 20.01 9.37
C ALA A 140 -23.23 18.89 10.11
N LYS A 141 -22.59 17.73 10.34
CA LYS A 141 -23.20 16.56 11.00
C LYS A 141 -22.67 16.29 12.40
N ILE A 142 -21.54 16.91 12.79
CA ILE A 142 -20.78 16.53 14.00
C ILE A 142 -21.61 16.55 15.28
N SER A 143 -22.55 17.48 15.43
CA SER A 143 -23.37 17.63 16.64
C SER A 143 -24.33 16.45 16.88
N SER A 144 -24.53 15.61 15.86
CA SER A 144 -25.38 14.42 15.90
C SER A 144 -24.60 13.11 15.95
N LEU A 145 -23.26 13.17 15.91
CA LEU A 145 -22.38 12.01 15.83
C LEU A 145 -21.65 11.80 17.16
N ASP A 146 -21.57 10.56 17.62
CA ASP A 146 -20.53 10.16 18.56
C ASP A 146 -19.26 9.85 17.77
N VAL A 147 -18.25 10.71 17.90
CA VAL A 147 -16.99 10.61 17.12
C VAL A 147 -16.13 9.39 17.49
N ASN A 148 -16.45 8.72 18.60
CA ASN A 148 -15.80 7.49 19.05
C ASN A 148 -16.68 6.25 18.84
N GLU A 149 -17.88 6.41 18.28
CA GLU A 149 -18.69 5.29 17.85
C GLU A 149 -17.99 4.58 16.69
N LYS A 150 -17.94 3.25 16.76
CA LYS A 150 -17.44 2.44 15.67
C LYS A 150 -18.54 2.24 14.64
N ILE A 151 -18.25 2.61 13.40
CA ILE A 151 -19.19 2.54 12.28
C ILE A 151 -18.71 1.45 11.32
N TRP A 152 -19.67 0.65 10.85
CA TRP A 152 -19.44 -0.34 9.79
C TRP A 152 -19.40 0.35 8.43
N SER A 153 -18.42 0.00 7.60
CA SER A 153 -18.34 0.43 6.20
C SER A 153 -18.79 -0.68 5.25
N ASN A 154 -19.52 -0.30 4.19
CA ASN A 154 -19.82 -1.20 3.08
C ASN A 154 -18.55 -1.63 2.31
N TYR A 155 -17.39 -1.04 2.58
CA TYR A 155 -16.10 -1.53 2.10
C TYR A 155 -15.89 -3.04 2.35
N TYR A 156 -16.39 -3.55 3.48
CA TYR A 156 -16.25 -4.95 3.88
C TYR A 156 -17.40 -5.85 3.41
N ARG A 157 -18.24 -5.40 2.45
CA ARG A 157 -19.39 -6.16 1.94
C ARG A 157 -19.00 -7.47 1.23
N ASP A 158 -17.72 -7.70 0.91
CA ASP A 158 -17.21 -8.97 0.38
C ASP A 158 -16.88 -10.01 1.47
N PRO A 159 -17.67 -11.10 1.61
CA PRO A 159 -17.41 -12.17 2.58
C PRO A 159 -16.11 -12.94 2.33
N ILE A 160 -15.54 -12.90 1.12
CA ILE A 160 -14.23 -13.52 0.85
C ILE A 160 -13.13 -12.77 1.64
N ARG A 161 -13.35 -11.49 1.95
CA ARG A 161 -12.49 -10.65 2.80
C ARG A 161 -12.80 -10.73 4.29
N MET A 162 -13.92 -11.34 4.70
CA MET A 162 -14.20 -11.64 6.11
C MET A 162 -13.28 -12.72 6.71
N PHE A 163 -12.30 -13.24 5.96
CA PHE A 163 -11.28 -14.11 6.51
C PHE A 163 -10.36 -13.36 7.51
N LYS A 164 -10.81 -13.37 8.76
CA LYS A 164 -10.07 -13.43 10.04
C LYS A 164 -9.28 -12.23 10.58
N LEU A 165 -8.97 -11.17 9.83
CA LEU A 165 -7.89 -10.27 10.29
C LEU A 165 -8.27 -8.82 10.64
N MET A 166 -9.47 -8.31 10.34
CA MET A 166 -9.84 -6.95 10.72
C MET A 166 -11.32 -6.83 11.12
N ASP A 167 -11.55 -6.18 12.27
CA ASP A 167 -12.86 -5.75 12.75
C ASP A 167 -13.44 -4.73 11.75
N PRO A 168 -14.59 -4.96 11.09
CA PRO A 168 -15.11 -4.02 10.09
C PRO A 168 -15.69 -2.74 10.72
N TYR A 169 -15.72 -2.66 12.05
CA TYR A 169 -16.20 -1.52 12.82
C TYR A 169 -15.02 -0.66 13.29
N HIS A 170 -14.93 0.57 12.77
CA HIS A 170 -13.89 1.52 13.11
C HIS A 170 -14.48 2.91 13.39
N THR A 171 -13.75 3.71 14.18
CA THR A 171 -14.15 5.09 14.44
C THR A 171 -13.92 5.96 13.22
N LEU A 172 -14.52 7.16 13.16
CA LEU A 172 -14.29 8.09 12.05
C LEU A 172 -12.82 8.52 11.93
N ILE A 173 -12.09 8.63 13.05
CA ILE A 173 -10.67 9.00 13.01
C ILE A 173 -9.79 7.87 12.47
N ASP A 174 -10.17 6.62 12.74
CA ASP A 174 -9.52 5.45 12.13
C ASP A 174 -9.73 5.43 10.62
N TRP A 175 -10.96 5.71 10.16
CA TRP A 175 -11.27 5.83 8.74
C TRP A 175 -10.52 6.99 8.07
N ALA A 176 -10.42 8.14 8.74
CA ALA A 176 -9.67 9.29 8.24
C ALA A 176 -8.18 8.96 8.09
N ALA A 177 -7.60 8.24 9.05
CA ALA A 177 -6.23 7.76 8.95
C ALA A 177 -6.04 6.72 7.83
N CYS A 178 -7.01 5.82 7.64
CA CYS A 178 -6.98 4.79 6.59
C CYS A 178 -7.02 5.40 5.19
N PHE A 179 -7.84 6.44 5.01
CA PHE A 179 -8.03 7.10 3.73
C PHE A 179 -6.99 8.21 3.48
N GLY A 180 -6.30 8.69 4.51
CA GLY A 180 -5.36 9.82 4.40
C GLY A 180 -6.08 11.17 4.33
N SER A 181 -7.28 11.24 4.93
CA SER A 181 -8.17 12.40 4.90
C SER A 181 -7.74 13.43 5.95
N VAL A 182 -6.73 14.23 5.59
CA VAL A 182 -6.02 15.10 6.54
C VAL A 182 -6.95 16.11 7.20
N LYS A 183 -7.84 16.77 6.44
CA LYS A 183 -8.73 17.80 7.00
C LYS A 183 -9.73 17.19 7.97
N CYS A 184 -10.35 16.08 7.59
CA CYS A 184 -11.27 15.33 8.44
C CYS A 184 -10.55 14.78 9.69
N PHE A 185 -9.32 14.27 9.53
CA PHE A 185 -8.52 13.74 10.64
C PHE A 185 -8.24 14.82 11.70
N HIS A 186 -7.75 16.00 11.28
CA HIS A 186 -7.52 17.13 12.18
C HIS A 186 -8.78 17.56 12.90
N PHE A 187 -9.87 17.74 12.15
CA PHE A 187 -11.15 18.12 12.71
C PHE A 187 -11.62 17.11 13.77
N LEU A 188 -11.56 15.82 13.49
CA LEU A 188 -11.93 14.77 14.44
C LEU A 188 -11.04 14.75 15.68
N ALA A 189 -9.72 14.92 15.51
CA ALA A 189 -8.76 14.99 16.62
C ALA A 189 -9.02 16.20 17.54
N GLU A 190 -9.42 17.35 16.99
CA GLU A 190 -9.82 18.54 17.74
C GLU A 190 -11.16 18.35 18.47
N HIS A 191 -12.00 17.41 18.03
CA HIS A 191 -13.32 17.13 18.58
C HIS A 191 -13.35 15.89 19.48
N ASN A 192 -12.21 15.58 20.14
CA ASN A 192 -12.07 14.51 21.12
C ASN A 192 -12.22 13.08 20.57
N SER A 193 -11.97 12.86 19.27
CA SER A 193 -11.75 11.50 18.78
C SER A 193 -10.50 10.90 19.40
N GLN A 194 -10.61 9.65 19.85
CA GLN A 194 -9.51 8.91 20.45
C GLN A 194 -8.58 8.38 19.36
N ILE A 195 -7.34 8.87 19.34
CA ILE A 195 -6.28 8.32 18.51
C ILE A 195 -5.71 7.08 19.21
N THR A 196 -5.83 5.93 18.56
CA THR A 196 -5.38 4.64 19.09
C THR A 196 -4.24 4.07 18.24
N LEU A 197 -3.70 2.92 18.65
CA LEU A 197 -2.75 2.19 17.82
C LEU A 197 -3.36 1.68 16.52
N GLN A 198 -4.68 1.45 16.48
CA GLN A 198 -5.37 1.11 15.23
C GLN A 198 -5.33 2.29 14.26
N THR A 199 -5.52 3.50 14.77
CA THR A 199 -5.39 4.74 14.00
C THR A 199 -3.97 4.88 13.42
N LEU A 200 -2.93 4.64 14.22
CA LEU A 200 -1.53 4.63 13.74
C LEU A 200 -1.27 3.54 12.69
N THR A 201 -1.84 2.35 12.89
CA THR A 201 -1.75 1.22 11.94
C THR A 201 -2.27 1.64 10.58
N PHE A 202 -3.44 2.28 10.55
CA PHE A 202 -4.04 2.81 9.33
C PHE A 202 -3.25 3.97 8.73
N ALA A 203 -2.78 4.90 9.56
CA ALA A 203 -1.94 6.01 9.12
C ALA A 203 -0.67 5.51 8.42
N LEU A 204 -0.01 4.47 8.97
CA LEU A 204 1.20 3.87 8.38
C LEU A 204 0.92 3.06 7.12
N GLN A 205 -0.24 2.42 7.02
CA GLN A 205 -0.65 1.73 5.80
C GLN A 205 -0.93 2.72 4.66
N ASN A 206 -1.49 3.88 5.02
CA ASN A 206 -1.71 5.00 4.11
C ASN A 206 -0.44 5.86 3.93
N GLY A 207 0.54 5.89 4.81
CA GLY A 207 1.74 6.70 4.58
C GLY A 207 1.58 8.22 4.60
N ASN A 208 0.42 8.76 4.99
CA ASN A 208 0.30 10.19 5.16
C ASN A 208 1.14 10.64 6.36
N LYS A 209 2.29 11.27 6.09
CA LYS A 209 3.31 11.63 7.09
C LYS A 209 2.74 12.45 8.25
N GLU A 210 1.91 13.43 7.93
CA GLU A 210 1.31 14.33 8.92
C GLU A 210 0.42 13.57 9.91
N ILE A 211 -0.46 12.69 9.40
CA ILE A 211 -1.31 11.84 10.25
C ILE A 211 -0.45 10.87 11.08
N ILE A 212 0.59 10.27 10.49
CA ILE A 212 1.50 9.37 11.19
C ILE A 212 2.19 10.07 12.36
N ASP A 213 2.75 11.26 12.12
CA ASP A 213 3.48 12.00 13.15
C ASP A 213 2.56 12.39 14.32
N ILE A 214 1.33 12.83 14.04
CA ILE A 214 0.32 13.11 15.07
C ILE A 214 -0.02 11.83 15.86
N CYS A 215 -0.21 10.71 15.16
CA CYS A 215 -0.51 9.43 15.80
C CYS A 215 0.62 8.97 16.72
N ILE A 216 1.88 9.09 16.30
CA ILE A 216 3.06 8.78 17.12
C ILE A 216 3.11 9.70 18.35
N GLU A 217 2.88 11.01 18.17
CA GLU A 217 2.91 11.96 19.28
C GLU A 217 1.84 11.66 20.33
N LYS A 218 0.63 11.29 19.91
CA LYS A 218 -0.52 11.06 20.79
C LYS A 218 -0.52 9.70 21.47
N THR A 219 0.21 8.71 20.94
CA THR A 219 0.27 7.34 21.48
C THR A 219 1.48 7.06 22.39
N LYS A 220 2.26 8.09 22.78
CA LYS A 220 3.49 7.99 23.60
C LYS A 220 3.37 7.01 24.80
N GLY A 221 4.47 6.28 25.07
CA GLY A 221 4.73 5.58 26.34
C GLY A 221 4.61 4.05 26.34
N SER A 222 3.80 3.46 25.46
CA SER A 222 3.69 2.00 25.27
C SER A 222 3.64 1.57 23.80
N ALA A 223 3.69 2.53 22.87
CA ALA A 223 3.51 2.28 21.45
C ALA A 223 4.63 1.46 20.82
N ILE A 224 5.90 1.65 21.19
CA ILE A 224 7.03 0.98 20.49
C ILE A 224 7.01 -0.54 20.68
N ASP A 225 6.85 -1.01 21.92
CA ASP A 225 6.75 -2.45 22.19
C ASP A 225 5.47 -3.05 21.60
N GLU A 226 4.40 -2.27 21.55
CA GLU A 226 3.13 -2.70 20.95
C GLU A 226 3.15 -2.67 19.42
N ILE A 227 3.89 -1.74 18.81
CA ILE A 227 4.23 -1.64 17.38
C ILE A 227 4.97 -2.91 16.96
N ARG A 228 6.02 -3.27 17.71
CA ARG A 228 6.80 -4.50 17.48
C ARG A 228 5.89 -5.74 17.55
N ARG A 229 5.01 -5.81 18.56
CA ARG A 229 4.16 -6.99 18.80
C ARG A 229 2.97 -7.12 17.84
N LYS A 230 2.48 -6.04 17.24
CA LYS A 230 1.27 -6.03 16.38
C LYS A 230 1.56 -6.03 14.87
N GLY A 231 2.83 -6.07 14.46
CA GLY A 231 3.19 -6.03 13.04
C GLY A 231 2.92 -4.66 12.39
N ILE A 232 2.83 -3.59 13.18
CA ILE A 232 2.65 -2.22 12.67
C ILE A 232 3.75 -1.80 11.66
N PRO A 233 5.02 -2.20 11.83
CA PRO A 233 6.05 -1.87 10.84
C PRO A 233 5.80 -2.49 9.46
N THR A 234 5.05 -3.61 9.40
CA THR A 234 4.71 -4.24 8.12
C THR A 234 3.80 -3.36 7.26
N ASN A 235 3.01 -2.48 7.88
CA ASN A 235 2.18 -1.52 7.17
C ASN A 235 3.00 -0.42 6.50
N ALA A 236 4.10 0.02 7.13
CA ALA A 236 5.01 0.97 6.49
C ALA A 236 5.67 0.34 5.25
N VAL A 237 6.05 -0.94 5.33
CA VAL A 237 6.58 -1.70 4.19
C VAL A 237 5.54 -1.81 3.08
N CYS A 238 4.32 -2.27 3.42
CA CYS A 238 3.21 -2.43 2.47
C CYS A 238 2.68 -1.12 1.89
N GLY A 239 2.84 -0.01 2.61
CA GLY A 239 2.44 1.34 2.18
C GLY A 239 3.49 2.07 1.34
N HIS A 240 4.66 1.45 1.11
CA HIS A 240 5.80 2.07 0.41
C HIS A 240 6.32 3.33 1.10
N ASN A 241 6.28 3.34 2.44
CA ASN A 241 6.77 4.43 3.27
C ASN A 241 8.24 4.26 3.60
N TYR A 242 9.12 4.59 2.64
CA TYR A 242 10.55 4.33 2.74
C TYR A 242 11.19 4.91 4.02
N GLU A 243 10.90 6.17 4.38
CA GLU A 243 11.46 6.83 5.58
C GLU A 243 11.14 6.03 6.87
N TYR A 244 9.87 5.66 7.07
CA TYR A 244 9.46 4.88 8.25
C TYR A 244 9.92 3.42 8.17
N GLY A 245 9.95 2.82 6.98
CA GLY A 245 10.48 1.48 6.76
C GLY A 245 11.94 1.38 7.20
N VAL A 246 12.79 2.26 6.68
CA VAL A 246 14.21 2.37 7.05
C VAL A 246 14.37 2.55 8.57
N LYS A 247 13.63 3.50 9.15
CA LYS A 247 13.65 3.75 10.59
C LYS A 247 13.33 2.50 11.40
N TYR A 248 12.27 1.78 11.03
CA TYR A 248 11.85 0.58 11.76
C TYR A 248 12.81 -0.59 11.60
N PHE A 249 13.47 -0.73 10.46
CA PHE A 249 14.54 -1.71 10.30
C PHE A 249 15.78 -1.35 11.15
N ASP A 250 16.21 -0.09 11.15
CA ASP A 250 17.36 0.35 11.96
C ASP A 250 17.12 0.23 13.47
N GLU A 251 15.87 0.42 13.92
CA GLU A 251 15.46 0.23 15.31
C GLU A 251 15.21 -1.27 15.67
N GLY A 252 15.35 -2.19 14.70
CA GLY A 252 15.11 -3.62 14.88
C GLY A 252 13.65 -3.96 15.22
N LEU A 253 12.70 -3.16 14.74
CA LEU A 253 11.26 -3.34 14.96
C LEU A 253 10.62 -4.26 13.91
N VAL A 254 11.30 -4.47 12.78
CA VAL A 254 10.91 -5.42 11.74
C VAL A 254 12.00 -6.49 11.67
N GLU A 255 11.60 -7.75 11.73
CA GLU A 255 12.51 -8.83 11.32
C GLU A 255 12.82 -8.69 9.83
N GLU A 256 13.96 -9.20 9.40
CA GLU A 256 14.35 -9.25 7.99
C GLU A 256 13.42 -10.21 7.22
N ASP A 257 12.20 -9.75 6.92
CA ASP A 257 11.18 -10.50 6.18
C ASP A 257 11.19 -10.08 4.70
N TYR A 258 12.06 -10.74 3.92
CA TYR A 258 12.13 -10.55 2.48
C TYR A 258 10.83 -10.96 1.78
N GLY A 259 10.11 -11.94 2.34
CA GLY A 259 8.79 -12.34 1.86
C GLY A 259 7.83 -11.16 1.87
N LEU A 260 7.79 -10.39 2.96
CA LEU A 260 6.99 -9.17 3.06
C LEU A 260 7.42 -8.08 2.07
N LEU A 261 8.73 -7.82 1.93
CA LEU A 261 9.26 -6.80 1.00
C LEU A 261 8.91 -7.14 -0.45
N ILE A 262 8.98 -8.42 -0.81
CA ILE A 262 8.67 -8.92 -2.15
C ILE A 262 7.16 -8.96 -2.39
N ASN A 263 6.37 -9.40 -1.41
CA ASN A 263 4.92 -9.42 -1.49
C ASN A 263 4.30 -8.03 -1.49
N SER A 264 4.96 -7.03 -0.89
CA SER A 264 4.57 -5.62 -0.99
C SER A 264 5.07 -4.97 -2.27
N GLY A 265 6.01 -5.60 -3.01
CA GLY A 265 6.65 -4.97 -4.15
C GLY A 265 7.52 -3.77 -3.77
N ASN A 266 7.95 -3.64 -2.52
CA ASN A 266 8.73 -2.49 -2.05
C ASN A 266 10.22 -2.71 -2.35
N LEU A 267 10.58 -2.54 -3.62
CA LEU A 267 11.92 -2.82 -4.14
C LEU A 267 13.01 -1.91 -3.54
N GLU A 268 12.66 -0.66 -3.24
CA GLU A 268 13.59 0.31 -2.65
C GLU A 268 14.00 -0.11 -1.24
N LEU A 269 13.00 -0.46 -0.41
CA LEU A 269 13.27 -0.96 0.95
C LEU A 269 13.89 -2.36 0.91
N PHE A 270 13.56 -3.18 -0.09
CA PHE A 270 14.24 -4.47 -0.30
C PHE A 270 15.74 -4.29 -0.48
N PHE A 271 16.20 -3.36 -1.32
CA PHE A 271 17.63 -3.10 -1.47
C PHE A 271 18.28 -2.50 -0.23
N TYR A 272 17.55 -1.64 0.49
CA TYR A 272 18.02 -1.12 1.77
C TYR A 272 18.30 -2.25 2.76
N VAL A 273 17.32 -3.13 3.00
CA VAL A 273 17.43 -4.24 3.93
C VAL A 273 18.51 -5.23 3.47
N LEU A 274 18.57 -5.50 2.16
CA LEU A 274 19.63 -6.31 1.56
C LEU A 274 21.03 -5.72 1.86
N SER A 275 21.19 -4.39 1.82
CA SER A 275 22.48 -3.77 2.14
C SER A 275 22.87 -3.86 3.62
N LYS A 276 21.87 -3.96 4.52
CA LYS A 276 22.06 -3.99 5.97
C LYS A 276 22.24 -5.39 6.52
N GLY A 277 21.64 -6.38 5.87
CA GLY A 277 21.71 -7.77 6.30
C GLY A 277 23.15 -8.30 6.35
N ASN A 278 23.40 -9.28 7.22
CA ASN A 278 24.68 -10.00 7.33
C ASN A 278 24.91 -10.99 6.15
N ILE A 279 24.41 -10.65 4.97
CA ILE A 279 24.38 -11.48 3.75
C ILE A 279 25.76 -12.02 3.40
N LEU A 280 26.78 -11.19 3.57
CA LEU A 280 28.17 -11.53 3.28
C LEU A 280 28.73 -12.67 4.15
N THR A 281 28.03 -13.03 5.23
CA THR A 281 28.49 -14.04 6.19
C THR A 281 27.58 -15.26 6.30
N ASN A 282 26.40 -15.23 5.67
CA ASN A 282 25.41 -16.31 5.77
C ASN A 282 24.97 -16.78 4.38
N ASN A 283 25.51 -17.92 3.91
CA ASN A 283 25.17 -18.48 2.61
C ASN A 283 23.68 -18.86 2.49
N ASP A 284 23.04 -19.30 3.58
CA ASP A 284 21.63 -19.73 3.55
C ASP A 284 20.71 -18.54 3.20
N PHE A 285 21.06 -17.37 3.73
CA PHE A 285 20.34 -16.14 3.49
C PHE A 285 20.31 -15.76 2.00
N PHE A 286 21.43 -15.93 1.30
CA PHE A 286 21.53 -15.48 -0.08
C PHE A 286 20.75 -16.40 -1.04
N GLU A 287 20.62 -17.67 -0.69
CA GLU A 287 19.75 -18.61 -1.39
C GLU A 287 18.26 -18.24 -1.22
N ASP A 288 17.84 -17.72 -0.07
CA ASP A 288 16.48 -17.19 0.12
C ASP A 288 16.21 -15.99 -0.82
N VAL A 289 17.18 -15.08 -0.95
CA VAL A 289 17.07 -13.94 -1.89
C VAL A 289 16.96 -14.42 -3.34
N LYS A 290 17.79 -15.39 -3.75
CA LYS A 290 17.70 -15.99 -5.10
C LYS A 290 16.35 -16.65 -5.36
N MET A 291 15.80 -17.31 -4.35
CA MET A 291 14.51 -18.00 -4.44
C MET A 291 13.36 -17.00 -4.56
N LEU A 292 13.39 -15.91 -3.78
CA LEU A 292 12.25 -15.00 -3.65
C LEU A 292 12.28 -13.85 -4.67
N ALA A 293 13.45 -13.28 -4.97
CA ALA A 293 13.58 -12.10 -5.84
C ALA A 293 13.00 -12.25 -7.26
N PRO A 294 12.97 -13.45 -7.89
CA PRO A 294 12.24 -13.65 -9.15
C PRO A 294 10.76 -13.23 -9.09
N SER A 295 10.17 -13.16 -7.91
CA SER A 295 8.78 -12.71 -7.71
C SER A 295 8.56 -11.22 -8.00
N PHE A 296 9.63 -10.41 -8.06
CA PHE A 296 9.54 -9.05 -8.62
C PHE A 296 9.33 -9.07 -10.14
N THR A 297 9.59 -10.20 -10.81
CA THR A 297 9.51 -10.37 -12.27
C THR A 297 10.33 -9.33 -13.05
N ILE A 298 11.44 -8.88 -12.45
CA ILE A 298 12.42 -7.99 -13.08
C ILE A 298 13.55 -8.87 -13.64
N PRO A 299 13.72 -8.94 -14.97
CA PRO A 299 14.84 -9.62 -15.60
C PRO A 299 16.19 -9.21 -15.01
N ASN A 300 17.10 -10.19 -14.88
CA ASN A 300 18.47 -10.01 -14.40
C ASN A 300 18.60 -9.44 -12.97
N LEU A 301 17.51 -9.34 -12.19
CA LEU A 301 17.57 -8.84 -10.81
C LEU A 301 18.48 -9.72 -9.96
N VAL A 302 18.23 -11.03 -9.96
CA VAL A 302 19.03 -12.02 -9.20
C VAL A 302 20.49 -12.02 -9.65
N ASP A 303 20.73 -12.05 -10.96
CA ASP A 303 22.09 -12.07 -11.52
C ASP A 303 22.86 -10.80 -11.17
N THR A 304 22.20 -9.64 -11.20
CA THR A 304 22.81 -8.37 -10.79
C THR A 304 23.16 -8.39 -9.31
N ILE A 305 22.22 -8.83 -8.47
CA ILE A 305 22.45 -8.92 -7.03
C ILE A 305 23.67 -9.82 -6.78
N GLN A 306 23.72 -11.00 -7.40
CA GLN A 306 24.86 -11.91 -7.35
C GLN A 306 26.17 -11.28 -7.83
N GLU A 307 26.15 -10.53 -8.93
CA GLU A 307 27.34 -9.86 -9.48
C GLU A 307 27.87 -8.79 -8.51
N VAL A 308 26.99 -7.99 -7.92
CA VAL A 308 27.35 -6.97 -6.94
C VAL A 308 27.95 -7.64 -5.70
N PHE A 309 27.37 -8.74 -5.21
CA PHE A 309 27.89 -9.50 -4.08
C PHE A 309 29.20 -10.25 -4.37
N ASN A 310 29.45 -10.68 -5.60
CA ASN A 310 30.69 -11.41 -5.92
C ASN A 310 31.90 -10.49 -6.09
N LYS A 311 31.68 -9.20 -6.37
CA LYS A 311 32.75 -8.23 -6.61
C LYS A 311 33.34 -7.63 -5.34
N HIS A 312 32.71 -7.85 -4.20
CA HIS A 312 33.02 -7.16 -2.96
C HIS A 312 32.75 -8.04 -1.74
#